data_AF-A6IHH2-F1
#
_entry.id   AF-A6IHH2-F1
#
_cell.length_a   1.000
_cell.length_b   1.000
_cell.length_c   1.000
_cell.angle_alpha   90.00
_cell.angle_beta   90.00
_cell.angle_gamma   90.00
#
_symmetry.space_group_name_H-M   'P 1'
#
loop_
_entity.id
_entity.type
_entity.pdbx_description
1 polymer ?
#
loop_
_entity_poly.entity_id
_entity_poly.type
_entity_poly.pdbx_seq_one_letter_code
_entity_poly.pdbx_strand_id
1 'polypeptide(L)' 'MGYTFRLAARNDIGTSGYSQEVVCYTLGNIPQMPSAPRLVRAGVTWITLQW' A
#
# COMPACT_ATOMS: atom_id res chain seq x y z
N MET A 1 -5.17 0.15 -2.61
CA MET A 1 -6.26 0.16 -1.60
C MET A 1 -6.39 1.60 -1.12
N GLY A 2 -7.57 2.22 -1.31
CA GLY A 2 -7.84 3.57 -0.78
C GLY A 2 -8.25 3.51 0.68
N TYR A 3 -8.04 4.59 1.43
CA TYR A 3 -8.47 4.74 2.82
C TYR A 3 -9.69 5.64 2.88
N THR A 4 -10.75 5.20 3.58
CA THR A 4 -11.98 5.96 3.73
C THR A 4 -11.98 6.69 5.07
N PHE A 5 -12.21 8.00 5.05
CA PHE A 5 -12.27 8.85 6.23
C PHE A 5 -13.59 9.61 6.32
N ARG A 6 -14.04 9.85 7.55
CA ARG A 6 -15.14 10.78 7.89
C ARG A 6 -14.88 11.37 9.27
N LEU A 7 -15.43 12.54 9.55
CA LEU A 7 -15.13 13.33 10.77
C LEU A 7 -16.41 13.66 11.52
N ALA A 8 -16.36 13.70 12.86
CA ALA A 8 -17.42 14.23 13.71
C ALA A 8 -16.82 15.15 14.77
N ALA A 9 -17.53 16.22 15.11
CA ALA A 9 -17.13 17.14 16.18
C ALA A 9 -17.60 16.61 17.54
N ARG A 10 -16.78 16.76 18.59
CA ARG A 10 -17.08 16.37 19.97
C ARG A 10 -16.85 17.56 20.90
N ASN A 11 -17.79 17.81 21.80
CA ASN A 11 -17.64 18.74 22.92
C ASN A 11 -18.31 18.15 24.19
N ASP A 12 -18.40 18.94 25.25
CA ASP A 12 -18.96 18.51 26.55
C ASP A 12 -20.45 18.21 26.49
N ILE A 13 -21.18 18.72 25.48
CA ILE A 13 -22.61 18.46 25.26
C ILE A 13 -22.79 17.13 24.52
N GLY A 14 -21.90 16.79 23.58
CA GLY A 14 -21.98 15.53 22.85
C GLY A 14 -21.15 15.47 21.57
N THR A 15 -21.50 14.52 20.70
CA THR A 15 -20.89 14.36 19.36
C THR A 15 -21.89 14.77 18.28
N SER A 16 -21.43 15.47 17.25
CA SER A 16 -22.24 15.75 16.05
C SER A 16 -22.52 14.49 15.23
N GLY A 17 -23.37 14.62 14.20
CA GLY A 17 -23.36 13.69 13.08
C GLY A 17 -22.00 13.71 12.36
N TYR A 18 -21.65 12.60 11.73
CA TYR A 18 -20.43 12.51 10.93
C TYR A 18 -20.60 13.21 9.57
N SER A 19 -19.49 13.69 9.01
CA SER A 19 -19.38 14.16 7.63
C SER A 19 -19.67 13.07 6.60
N GLN A 20 -19.77 13.48 5.33
CA GLN A 20 -19.63 12.59 4.18
C GLN A 20 -18.27 11.87 4.20
N GLU A 21 -18.23 10.68 3.63
CA GLU A 21 -17.01 9.90 3.45
C GLU A 21 -16.14 10.48 2.33
N VAL A 22 -14.83 10.45 2.56
CA VAL A 22 -13.81 10.81 1.57
C VAL A 22 -12.86 9.64 1.42
N VAL A 23 -12.55 9.28 0.17
CA VAL A 23 -11.55 8.25 -0.16
C VAL A 23 -10.24 8.94 -0.48
N CYS A 24 -9.21 8.63 0.30
CA CYS A 24 -7.86 9.16 0.15
C CYS A 24 -6.88 8.06 -0.27
N TYR A 25 -5.84 8.43 -0.99
CA TYR A 25 -4.75 7.54 -1.38
C TYR A 25 -3.44 8.07 -0.79
N THR A 26 -2.65 7.18 -0.20
CA THR A 26 -1.27 7.51 0.15
C THR A 26 -0.44 7.61 -1.11
N LEU A 27 0.63 8.40 -1.08
CA LEU A 27 1.67 8.33 -2.10
C LEU A 27 2.21 6.90 -2.19
N GLY A 28 2.75 6.56 -3.37
CA GLY A 28 3.41 5.27 -3.56
C GLY A 28 4.53 5.08 -2.53
N ASN A 29 4.57 3.91 -1.91
CA ASN A 29 5.71 3.51 -1.10
C ASN A 29 6.73 2.80 -2.01
N ILE A 30 7.98 2.74 -1.57
CA ILE A 30 9.00 1.91 -2.22
C ILE A 30 8.45 0.47 -2.25
N PRO A 31 8.40 -0.19 -3.43
CA PRO A 31 7.92 -1.56 -3.50
C PRO A 31 8.76 -2.43 -2.56
N GLN A 32 8.13 -3.44 -1.97
CA GLN A 32 8.87 -4.38 -1.14
C GLN A 32 9.99 -5.01 -1.97
N MET A 33 11.12 -5.28 -1.30
CA MET A 33 12.23 -5.97 -1.96
C MET A 33 11.69 -7.26 -2.57
N PRO A 34 11.86 -7.48 -3.89
CA PRO A 34 11.40 -8.70 -4.51
C PRO A 34 12.18 -9.89 -3.91
N SER A 35 11.54 -11.05 -3.84
CA SER A 35 12.17 -12.30 -3.35
C SER A 35 13.40 -12.63 -4.19
N ALA A 36 14.47 -13.14 -3.59
CA ALA A 36 15.70 -13.46 -4.33
C ALA A 36 15.41 -14.29 -5.60
N PRO A 37 16.03 -13.96 -6.74
CA PRO A 37 15.76 -14.64 -7.99
C PRO A 37 16.26 -16.07 -7.91
N ARG A 38 15.53 -16.98 -8.55
CA ARG A 38 15.96 -18.37 -8.68
C ARG A 38 16.76 -18.55 -9.97
N LEU A 39 17.91 -19.24 -9.87
CA LEU A 39 18.64 -19.71 -11.03
C LEU A 39 17.81 -20.79 -11.76
N VAL A 40 17.53 -20.54 -13.04
CA VAL A 40 16.84 -21.48 -13.93
C VAL A 40 17.86 -22.31 -14.71
N ARG A 41 18.87 -21.65 -15.28
CA ARG A 41 19.92 -22.32 -16.08
C ARG A 41 21.20 -21.49 -16.11
N ALA A 42 22.34 -22.15 -16.26
CA ALA A 42 23.63 -21.53 -16.48
C ALA A 42 24.36 -22.20 -17.66
N GLY A 43 25.06 -21.38 -18.43
CA GLY A 43 26.07 -21.79 -19.40
C GLY A 43 27.39 -21.08 -19.11
N VAL A 44 28.43 -21.37 -19.89
CA VAL A 44 29.79 -20.83 -19.66
C VAL A 44 29.82 -19.29 -19.70
N THR A 45 28.94 -18.67 -20.50
CA THR A 45 28.90 -17.21 -20.70
C THR A 45 27.54 -16.57 -20.38
N TRP A 46 26.61 -17.31 -19.78
CA TRP A 46 25.25 -16.81 -19.57
C TRP A 46 24.53 -17.49 -18.40
N ILE A 47 23.52 -16.81 -17.85
CA ILE A 47 22.59 -17.35 -16.86
C ILE A 47 21.16 -16.91 -17.20
N THR A 48 20.18 -17.73 -16.82
CA THR A 48 18.76 -17.39 -16.84
C THR A 48 18.23 -17.39 -15.42
N LEU A 49 17.62 -16.28 -15.01
CA LEU A 49 17.03 -16.09 -13.69
C LEU A 49 15.51 -15.91 -13.83
N GLN A 50 14.77 -16.29 -12.79
CA GLN A 50 13.35 -16.02 -12.65
C GLN A 50 13.08 -15.31 -11.32
N TRP A 51 12.08 -14.42 -11.35
CA TRP A 51 11.53 -13.73 -10.18
C TRP A 51 10.07 -14.11 -10.03
#